data_AF-A0A026W7V6-F1
#
_entry.id   AF-A0A026W7V6-F1
#
_cell.length_a   1.000
_cell.length_b   1.000
_cell.length_c   1.000
_cell.angle_alpha   90.00
_cell.angle_beta   90.00
_cell.angle_gamma   90.00
#
_symmetry.space_group_name_H-M   'P 1'
#
loop_
_entity.id
_entity.type
_entity.pdbx_description
1 polymer ?
#
loop_
_entity_poly.entity_id
_entity_poly.type
_entity_poly.pdbx_seq_one_letter_code
_entity_poly.pdbx_strand_id
1 'polypeptide(L)'
;MSLELPTDKRGKLLSLLAEFSPGKVVSLRQWSSFVGSINAACPAVKYGRLYTKRFERVRYLELLKNNDNYEAKILIPESLSSVFDWWRRNIPSSSNPIRQGNYTRKIFSDASTTGWGAFCDGHKARGFWTEREQKFHINRLELLAALFAIKSFAKEIKSAEILLRMDNTTAIAKTVPDGRHIIRESFRRRGLPGPALDIFEASIAESTRKQYAGPLTQWWWVFCVDQGIDPYQPREEEVIKFLTKKFEDGAAYGSLNSIRSAISLISGSSIGQNRNISRFFKGVFMLRPTKPKYDRIWDVSVAFQKIEEWFPLNELALDCLGERLVLLLALGTAHRAQTLALIKLSNMKHNVEGYEVEISDRIKTSRPGAYQPLLILPYFSENPKLCIASTLDAYIQQTSHLRGDIDHLFLTTKRPFRTASAATIGR
;
A
#
# COMPACT_ATOMS: atom_id res chain seq x y z
N MET A 1 -9.75 5.42 22.07
CA MET A 1 -8.70 4.38 21.88
C MET A 1 -7.45 5.06 21.33
N SER A 2 -6.27 4.79 21.88
CA SER A 2 -4.98 5.33 21.44
C SER A 2 -4.03 4.20 21.07
N LEU A 3 -3.10 4.49 20.16
CA LEU A 3 -2.00 3.60 19.82
C LEU A 3 -0.74 4.06 20.54
N GLU A 4 -0.06 3.13 21.22
CA GLU A 4 1.12 3.42 22.02
C GLU A 4 2.27 2.47 21.68
N LEU A 5 3.50 2.92 21.94
CA LEU A 5 4.67 2.06 21.83
C LEU A 5 4.77 1.14 23.07
N PRO A 6 5.02 -0.16 22.89
CA PRO A 6 5.43 -1.04 23.98
C PRO A 6 6.67 -0.52 24.70
N THR A 7 6.77 -0.76 26.01
CA THR A 7 7.89 -0.33 26.88
C THR A 7 9.26 -0.71 26.30
N ASP A 8 9.40 -1.94 25.83
CA ASP A 8 10.66 -2.46 25.29
C ASP A 8 11.07 -1.73 24.00
N LYS A 9 10.08 -1.36 23.17
CA LYS A 9 10.33 -0.56 21.96
C LYS A 9 10.71 0.88 22.31
N ARG A 10 10.12 1.47 23.37
CA ARG A 10 10.53 2.80 23.86
C ARG A 10 12.00 2.77 24.28
N GLY A 11 12.40 1.76 25.07
CA GLY A 11 13.80 1.58 25.49
C GLY A 11 14.77 1.44 24.32
N LYS A 12 14.47 0.57 23.34
CA LYS A 12 15.29 0.38 22.14
C LYS A 12 15.42 1.65 21.28
N LEU A 13 14.35 2.44 21.16
CA LEU A 13 14.42 3.68 20.38
C LEU A 13 15.23 4.76 21.10
N LEU A 14 15.13 4.84 22.43
CA LEU A 14 15.95 5.78 23.22
C LEU A 14 17.43 5.41 23.16
N SER A 15 17.78 4.12 23.20
CA SER A 15 19.18 3.69 23.04
C SER A 15 19.70 4.04 21.64
N LEU A 16 18.90 3.81 20.59
CA LEU A 16 19.25 4.20 19.22
C LEU A 16 19.43 5.73 19.09
N LEU A 17 18.60 6.55 19.74
CA LEU A 17 18.75 8.01 19.73
C LEU A 17 19.97 8.51 20.52
N ALA A 18 20.56 7.70 21.39
CA ALA A 18 21.83 8.00 22.05
C ALA A 18 23.02 7.55 21.17
N GLU A 19 22.88 6.40 20.51
CA GLU A 19 23.87 5.86 19.58
C GLU A 19 24.06 6.78 18.37
N PHE A 20 22.97 7.23 17.75
CA PHE A 20 22.96 8.15 16.62
C PHE A 20 22.77 9.57 17.16
N SER A 21 23.84 10.36 17.22
CA SER A 21 23.81 11.76 17.64
C SER A 21 24.41 12.66 16.57
N PRO A 22 23.99 13.93 16.49
CA PRO A 22 24.66 14.94 15.67
C PRO A 22 26.17 14.95 15.92
N GLY A 23 26.95 15.13 14.86
CA GLY A 23 28.42 15.10 14.92
C GLY A 23 29.04 13.70 14.87
N LYS A 24 28.26 12.62 14.98
CA LYS A 24 28.78 11.25 14.77
C LYS A 24 28.89 10.88 13.30
N VAL A 25 29.93 10.11 12.98
CA VAL A 25 30.13 9.52 11.66
C VAL A 25 29.56 8.10 11.65
N VAL A 26 28.65 7.83 10.73
CA VAL A 26 27.97 6.52 10.57
C VAL A 26 27.92 6.11 9.11
N SER A 27 27.76 4.83 8.80
CA SER A 27 27.47 4.45 7.40
C SER A 27 26.03 4.80 7.03
N LEU A 28 25.79 5.02 5.73
CA LEU A 28 24.44 5.24 5.21
C LEU A 28 23.51 4.04 5.47
N ARG A 29 24.04 2.82 5.53
CA ARG A 29 23.30 1.62 5.96
C ARG A 29 22.82 1.73 7.40
N GLN A 30 23.72 2.10 8.32
CA GLN A 30 23.39 2.28 9.73
C GLN A 30 22.35 3.41 9.91
N TRP A 31 22.56 4.54 9.24
CA TRP A 31 21.60 5.65 9.24
C TRP A 31 20.24 5.23 8.69
N SER A 32 20.21 4.49 7.59
CA SER A 32 18.97 4.00 6.98
C SER A 32 18.20 3.06 7.90
N SER A 33 18.90 2.17 8.62
CA SER A 33 18.33 1.28 9.62
C SER A 33 17.73 2.06 10.80
N PHE A 34 18.45 3.06 11.30
CA PHE A 34 17.96 3.98 12.33
C PHE A 34 16.68 4.71 11.89
N VAL A 35 16.68 5.31 10.69
CA VAL A 35 15.51 5.99 10.13
C VAL A 35 14.34 5.03 9.95
N GLY A 36 14.60 3.78 9.53
CA GLY A 36 13.60 2.71 9.45
C GLY A 36 12.95 2.42 10.81
N SER A 37 13.74 2.34 11.87
CA SER A 37 13.28 2.11 13.24
C SER A 37 12.41 3.27 13.75
N ILE A 38 12.83 4.51 13.51
CA ILE A 38 12.06 5.72 13.85
C ILE A 38 10.74 5.78 13.05
N ASN A 39 10.76 5.42 11.77
CA ASN A 39 9.55 5.35 10.95
C ASN A 39 8.55 4.30 11.44
N ALA A 40 9.03 3.14 11.89
CA ALA A 40 8.17 2.10 12.45
C ALA A 40 7.45 2.55 13.73
N ALA A 41 8.01 3.52 14.46
CA ALA A 41 7.42 4.11 15.66
C ALA A 41 6.35 5.17 15.36
N CYS A 42 6.40 5.78 14.17
CA CYS A 42 5.54 6.92 13.80
C CYS A 42 4.01 6.71 13.94
N PRO A 43 3.44 5.50 13.74
CA PRO A 43 2.00 5.30 13.99
C PRO A 43 1.60 5.60 15.44
N ALA A 44 2.46 5.30 16.40
CA ALA A 44 2.18 5.42 17.84
C ALA A 44 2.68 6.74 18.46
N VAL A 45 3.57 7.47 17.78
CA VAL A 45 4.09 8.76 18.24
C VAL A 45 3.40 9.91 17.51
N LYS A 46 2.56 10.66 18.24
CA LYS A 46 1.86 11.84 17.69
C LYS A 46 2.88 12.82 17.10
N TYR A 47 2.64 13.24 15.85
CA TYR A 47 3.56 14.07 15.03
C TYR A 47 4.90 13.43 14.64
N GLY A 48 5.16 12.16 14.96
CA GLY A 48 6.43 11.50 14.65
C GLY A 48 6.81 11.60 13.17
N ARG A 49 5.84 11.37 12.27
CA ARG A 49 6.07 11.47 10.81
C ARG A 49 6.63 12.83 10.38
N LEU A 50 6.22 13.93 11.00
CA LEU A 50 6.69 15.27 10.65
C LEU A 50 8.19 15.42 10.95
N TYR A 51 8.59 15.00 12.15
CA TYR A 51 9.98 15.11 12.60
C TYR A 51 10.89 14.13 11.84
N THR A 52 10.41 12.92 11.53
CA THR A 52 11.18 11.95 10.75
C THR A 52 11.49 12.43 9.33
N LYS A 53 10.70 13.34 8.75
CA LYS A 53 10.99 13.89 7.41
C LYS A 53 12.35 14.58 7.32
N ARG A 54 12.87 15.14 8.42
CA ARG A 54 14.23 15.71 8.42
C ARG A 54 15.31 14.63 8.34
N PHE A 55 15.14 13.52 9.06
CA PHE A 55 16.06 12.38 8.96
C PHE A 55 16.03 11.75 7.57
N GLU A 56 14.82 11.57 7.02
CA GLU A 56 14.58 11.10 5.65
C GLU A 56 15.24 12.00 4.61
N ARG A 57 15.14 13.33 4.77
CA ARG A 57 15.78 14.29 3.88
C ARG A 57 17.31 14.14 3.90
N VAL A 58 17.92 14.01 5.07
CA VAL A 58 19.36 13.80 5.18
C VAL A 58 19.74 12.48 4.51
N ARG A 59 19.02 11.39 4.78
CA ARG A 59 19.24 10.09 4.13
C ARG A 59 19.19 10.22 2.60
N TYR A 60 18.17 10.87 2.07
CA TYR A 60 17.98 11.07 0.64
C TYR A 60 19.12 11.87 0.00
N LEU A 61 19.47 13.03 0.58
CA LEU A 61 20.51 13.90 0.03
C LEU A 61 21.89 13.24 0.07
N GLU A 62 22.20 12.51 1.14
CA GLU A 62 23.47 11.81 1.26
C GLU A 62 23.56 10.58 0.34
N LEU A 63 22.46 9.84 0.13
CA LEU A 63 22.42 8.77 -0.87
C LEU A 63 22.67 9.33 -2.28
N LEU A 64 22.02 10.45 -2.64
CA LEU A 64 22.26 11.12 -3.92
C LEU A 64 23.72 11.56 -4.07
N LYS A 65 24.32 12.12 -3.02
CA LYS A 65 25.71 12.58 -3.05
C LYS A 65 26.72 11.44 -3.18
N ASN A 66 26.38 10.26 -2.64
CA ASN A 66 27.26 9.09 -2.63
C ASN A 66 26.87 8.03 -3.67
N ASN A 67 26.11 8.39 -4.72
CA ASN A 67 25.69 7.48 -5.79
C ASN A 67 25.05 6.18 -5.26
N ASP A 68 24.13 6.33 -4.29
CA ASP A 68 23.42 5.24 -3.62
C ASP A 68 24.33 4.20 -2.92
N ASN A 69 25.58 4.54 -2.62
CA ASN A 69 26.49 3.70 -1.85
C ASN A 69 26.12 3.69 -0.36
N TYR A 70 25.48 2.60 0.10
CA TYR A 70 25.08 2.42 1.49
C TYR A 70 26.27 2.25 2.47
N GLU A 71 27.47 1.93 1.99
CA GLU A 71 28.66 1.82 2.84
C GLU A 71 29.37 3.17 3.05
N ALA A 72 29.00 4.20 2.29
CA ALA A 72 29.59 5.52 2.45
C ALA A 72 29.32 6.08 3.87
N LYS A 73 30.34 6.75 4.41
CA LYS A 73 30.32 7.33 5.74
C LYS A 73 29.79 8.76 5.67
N ILE A 74 28.82 9.08 6.52
CA ILE A 74 28.22 10.40 6.62
C ILE A 74 28.38 10.95 8.02
N LEU A 75 28.54 12.27 8.11
CA LEU A 75 28.48 13.00 9.36
C LEU A 75 27.01 13.38 9.62
N ILE A 76 26.46 12.99 10.77
CA ILE A 76 25.09 13.38 11.14
C ILE A 76 25.05 14.91 11.34
N PRO A 77 24.23 15.67 10.58
CA PRO A 77 24.26 17.12 10.64
C PRO A 77 23.80 17.69 12.00
N GLU A 78 24.49 18.72 12.49
CA GLU A 78 24.10 19.48 13.70
C GLU A 78 22.71 20.11 13.62
N SER A 79 22.23 20.38 12.40
CA SER A 79 20.85 20.87 12.18
C SER A 79 19.76 19.91 12.69
N LEU A 80 20.10 18.64 12.94
CA LEU A 80 19.18 17.64 13.46
C LEU A 80 19.03 17.63 14.98
N SER A 81 19.84 18.36 15.75
CA SER A 81 19.82 18.33 17.23
C SER A 81 18.42 18.54 17.80
N SER A 82 17.71 19.57 17.32
CA SER A 82 16.31 19.85 17.68
C SER A 82 15.34 18.68 17.41
N VAL A 83 15.60 17.87 16.39
CA VAL A 83 14.78 16.71 16.02
C VAL A 83 15.06 15.53 16.94
N PHE A 84 16.34 15.25 17.23
CA PHE A 84 16.73 14.24 18.20
C PHE A 84 16.13 14.54 19.58
N ASP A 85 16.23 15.78 20.05
CA ASP A 85 15.68 16.19 21.34
C ASP A 85 14.16 16.13 21.40
N TRP A 86 13.48 16.41 20.27
CA TRP A 86 12.05 16.22 20.19
C TRP A 86 11.69 14.73 20.35
N TRP A 87 12.38 13.83 19.64
CA TRP A 87 12.12 12.39 19.75
C TRP A 87 12.41 11.85 21.16
N ARG A 88 13.53 12.24 21.78
CA ARG A 88 13.87 11.84 23.16
C ARG A 88 12.80 12.25 24.18
N ARG A 89 12.26 13.46 24.05
CA ARG A 89 11.21 13.96 24.94
C ARG A 89 9.84 13.30 24.72
N ASN A 90 9.53 12.91 23.48
CA ASN A 90 8.18 12.45 23.11
C ASN A 90 8.02 10.93 23.11
N ILE A 91 9.09 10.13 23.00
CA ILE A 91 8.98 8.66 23.06
C ILE A 91 8.43 8.17 24.41
N PRO A 92 8.91 8.65 25.59
CA PRO A 92 8.47 8.11 26.88
C PRO A 92 6.96 8.26 27.12
N SER A 93 6.36 9.36 26.67
CA SER A 93 4.94 9.69 26.82
C SER A 93 4.14 9.54 25.53
N SER A 94 4.68 8.81 24.54
CA SER A 94 4.06 8.70 23.22
C SER A 94 2.73 7.96 23.25
N SER A 95 1.67 8.67 22.88
CA SER A 95 0.34 8.12 22.63
C SER A 95 -0.28 8.86 21.45
N ASN A 96 -0.80 8.11 20.49
CA ASN A 96 -1.48 8.69 19.33
C ASN A 96 -2.96 8.27 19.33
N PRO A 97 -3.90 9.20 19.60
CA PRO A 97 -5.33 8.88 19.59
C PRO A 97 -5.78 8.44 18.20
N ILE A 98 -6.58 7.38 18.14
CA ILE A 98 -7.22 6.95 16.90
C ILE A 98 -8.32 7.96 16.57
N ARG A 99 -8.31 8.46 15.33
CA ARG A 99 -9.30 9.45 14.87
C ARG A 99 -10.69 8.86 14.94
N GLN A 100 -11.61 9.55 15.62
CA GLN A 100 -12.98 9.10 15.79
C GLN A 100 -13.89 9.62 14.68
N GLY A 101 -13.47 10.67 13.94
CA GLY A 101 -14.29 11.27 12.89
C GLY A 101 -15.37 12.21 13.41
N ASN A 102 -15.40 12.47 14.72
CA ASN A 102 -16.28 13.42 15.36
C ASN A 102 -15.62 14.81 15.35
N TYR A 103 -15.89 15.58 14.31
CA TYR A 103 -15.25 16.88 14.11
C TYR A 103 -16.00 17.97 14.86
N THR A 104 -15.31 18.66 15.77
CA THR A 104 -15.84 19.81 16.51
C THR A 104 -16.12 20.99 15.58
N ARG A 105 -15.32 21.14 14.52
CA ARG A 105 -15.49 22.17 13.50
C ARG A 105 -15.18 21.66 12.12
N LYS A 106 -15.87 22.24 11.13
CA LYS A 106 -15.59 22.06 9.71
C LYS A 106 -15.18 23.39 9.11
N ILE A 107 -13.92 23.51 8.73
CA ILE A 107 -13.34 24.72 8.14
C ILE A 107 -13.09 24.46 6.66
N PHE A 108 -13.43 25.43 5.83
CA PHE A 108 -13.07 25.46 4.42
C PHE A 108 -12.03 26.55 4.23
N SER A 109 -10.98 26.29 3.48
CA SER A 109 -9.99 27.30 3.10
C SER A 109 -9.78 27.28 1.59
N ASP A 110 -9.51 28.45 1.04
CA ASP A 110 -9.26 28.69 -0.38
C ASP A 110 -8.13 29.72 -0.52
N ALA A 111 -7.29 29.54 -1.53
CA ALA A 111 -6.18 30.42 -1.86
C ALA A 111 -6.25 30.88 -3.32
N SER A 112 -6.13 32.18 -3.51
CA SER A 112 -5.96 32.81 -4.83
C SER A 112 -4.52 33.32 -4.99
N THR A 113 -4.20 33.92 -6.14
CA THR A 113 -2.92 34.62 -6.35
C THR A 113 -2.82 35.93 -5.58
N THR A 114 -3.93 36.51 -5.12
CA THR A 114 -3.98 37.84 -4.46
C THR A 114 -4.24 37.75 -2.95
N GLY A 115 -4.89 36.70 -2.48
CA GLY A 115 -5.23 36.53 -1.07
C GLY A 115 -5.79 35.15 -0.74
N TRP A 116 -6.29 35.01 0.49
CA TRP A 116 -6.96 33.80 0.98
C TRP A 116 -8.35 34.09 1.51
N GLY A 117 -9.16 33.03 1.50
CA GLY A 117 -10.46 32.98 2.13
C GLY A 117 -10.59 31.74 3.01
N ALA A 118 -11.44 31.84 4.02
CA ALA A 118 -11.85 30.71 4.84
C ALA A 118 -13.29 30.86 5.30
N PHE A 119 -13.98 29.74 5.47
CA PHE A 119 -15.37 29.68 5.89
C PHE A 119 -15.57 28.61 6.97
N CYS A 120 -16.29 28.95 8.03
CA CYS A 120 -16.63 28.02 9.09
C CYS A 120 -17.93 28.46 9.79
N ASP A 121 -18.90 27.55 9.91
CA ASP A 121 -20.16 27.75 10.64
C ASP A 121 -20.84 29.11 10.33
N GLY A 122 -20.98 29.45 9.04
CA GLY A 122 -21.61 30.71 8.60
C GLY A 122 -20.70 31.94 8.60
N HIS A 123 -19.52 31.85 9.21
CA HIS A 123 -18.58 32.97 9.33
C HIS A 123 -17.48 32.88 8.26
N LYS A 124 -17.03 34.05 7.79
CA LYS A 124 -15.98 34.18 6.76
C LYS A 124 -14.76 34.89 7.34
N ALA A 125 -13.57 34.40 7.01
CA ALA A 125 -12.31 35.07 7.23
C ALA A 125 -11.60 35.24 5.89
N ARG A 126 -10.90 36.35 5.69
CA ARG A 126 -10.17 36.63 4.46
C ARG A 126 -9.00 37.57 4.72
N GLY A 127 -8.00 37.53 3.85
CA GLY A 127 -6.88 38.45 3.89
C GLY A 127 -6.13 38.49 2.57
N PHE A 128 -5.36 39.56 2.36
CA PHE A 128 -4.49 39.70 1.20
C PHE A 128 -3.12 39.13 1.49
N TRP A 129 -2.47 38.61 0.44
CA TRP A 129 -1.07 38.21 0.51
C TRP A 129 -0.18 39.45 0.50
N THR A 130 0.88 39.43 1.30
CA THR A 130 1.97 40.40 1.17
C THR A 130 2.68 40.25 -0.18
N GLU A 131 3.39 41.28 -0.66
CA GLU A 131 4.15 41.21 -1.91
C GLU A 131 5.13 40.03 -1.97
N ARG A 132 5.67 39.63 -0.81
CA ARG A 132 6.55 38.46 -0.70
C ARG A 132 5.77 37.15 -0.84
N GLU A 133 4.60 37.06 -0.23
CA GLU A 133 3.75 35.86 -0.27
C GLU A 133 3.15 35.63 -1.65
N GLN A 134 2.77 36.69 -2.37
CA GLN A 134 2.27 36.60 -3.75
C GLN A 134 3.24 35.88 -4.70
N LYS A 135 4.55 35.93 -4.41
CA LYS A 135 5.60 35.22 -5.16
C LYS A 135 5.69 33.73 -4.83
N PHE A 136 4.95 33.24 -3.83
CA PHE A 136 4.96 31.83 -3.46
C PHE A 136 4.14 31.01 -4.45
N HIS A 137 4.63 29.80 -4.74
CA HIS A 137 3.89 28.83 -5.52
C HIS A 137 2.51 28.56 -4.90
N ILE A 138 1.48 28.34 -5.73
CA ILE A 138 0.08 28.15 -5.29
C ILE A 138 -0.05 27.13 -4.15
N ASN A 139 0.56 25.95 -4.27
CA ASN A 139 0.59 24.93 -3.20
C ASN A 139 1.15 25.40 -1.84
N ARG A 140 1.92 26.48 -1.77
CA ARG A 140 2.39 27.09 -0.51
C ARG A 140 1.37 28.10 -0.01
N LEU A 141 0.76 28.88 -0.90
CA LEU A 141 -0.35 29.78 -0.59
C LEU A 141 -1.55 29.02 -0.01
N GLU A 142 -1.87 27.86 -0.56
CA GLU A 142 -2.90 26.94 -0.04
C GLU A 142 -2.64 26.51 1.41
N LEU A 143 -1.40 26.11 1.71
CA LEU A 143 -1.01 25.71 3.07
C LEU A 143 -1.02 26.91 4.03
N LEU A 144 -0.73 28.11 3.53
CA LEU A 144 -0.84 29.34 4.30
C LEU A 144 -2.30 29.72 4.54
N ALA A 145 -3.17 29.58 3.54
CA ALA A 145 -4.61 29.78 3.68
C ALA A 145 -5.20 28.82 4.71
N ALA A 146 -4.81 27.55 4.66
CA ALA A 146 -5.16 26.55 5.67
C ALA A 146 -4.69 26.96 7.08
N LEU A 147 -3.44 27.41 7.23
CA LEU A 147 -2.90 27.87 8.50
C LEU A 147 -3.68 29.07 9.04
N PHE A 148 -3.99 30.04 8.18
CA PHE A 148 -4.76 31.22 8.57
C PHE A 148 -6.21 30.88 8.90
N ALA A 149 -6.85 29.98 8.14
CA ALA A 149 -8.18 29.46 8.45
C ALA A 149 -8.24 28.82 9.84
N ILE A 150 -7.25 27.98 10.18
CA ILE A 150 -7.12 27.38 11.52
C ILE A 150 -6.91 28.47 12.58
N LYS A 151 -6.02 29.44 12.33
CA LYS A 151 -5.80 30.56 13.27
C LYS A 151 -7.05 31.42 13.48
N SER A 152 -7.89 31.57 12.47
CA SER A 152 -9.13 32.35 12.56
C SER A 152 -10.23 31.61 13.31
N PHE A 153 -10.42 30.31 13.05
CA PHE A 153 -11.61 29.59 13.53
C PHE A 153 -11.33 28.59 14.66
N ALA A 154 -10.06 28.32 14.97
CA ALA A 154 -9.65 27.31 15.95
C ALA A 154 -8.58 27.78 16.95
N LYS A 155 -8.38 29.10 17.10
CA LYS A 155 -7.39 29.69 18.02
C LYS A 155 -7.51 29.19 19.45
N GLU A 156 -8.73 29.02 19.94
CA GLU A 156 -9.05 28.66 21.33
C GLU A 156 -9.40 27.17 21.50
N ILE A 157 -9.50 26.43 20.40
CA ILE A 157 -9.89 25.02 20.42
C ILE A 157 -8.69 24.17 20.83
N LYS A 158 -8.84 23.39 21.91
CA LYS A 158 -7.82 22.45 22.40
C LYS A 158 -8.39 21.03 22.37
N SER A 159 -7.52 20.05 22.15
CA SER A 159 -7.85 18.61 22.23
C SER A 159 -9.07 18.19 21.40
N ALA A 160 -9.24 18.74 20.20
CA ALA A 160 -10.41 18.49 19.34
C ALA A 160 -9.99 18.06 17.93
N GLU A 161 -10.89 17.36 17.23
CA GLU A 161 -10.72 17.03 15.81
C GLU A 161 -11.37 18.12 14.94
N ILE A 162 -10.63 18.65 13.98
CA ILE A 162 -11.11 19.68 13.05
C ILE A 162 -11.03 19.14 11.64
N LEU A 163 -12.14 19.21 10.90
CA LEU A 163 -12.19 18.86 9.49
C LEU A 163 -11.85 20.09 8.65
N LEU A 164 -10.62 20.17 8.16
CA LEU A 164 -10.23 21.19 7.19
C LEU A 164 -10.47 20.66 5.76
N ARG A 165 -11.20 21.43 4.95
CA ARG A 165 -11.46 21.15 3.55
C ARG A 165 -10.74 22.17 2.67
N MET A 166 -10.02 21.64 1.69
CA MET A 166 -9.26 22.39 0.69
C MET A 166 -9.61 21.83 -0.68
N ASP A 167 -9.53 22.65 -1.71
CA ASP A 167 -9.83 22.31 -3.12
C ASP A 167 -8.56 21.91 -3.90
N ASN A 168 -7.38 22.38 -3.49
CA ASN A 168 -6.13 21.98 -4.10
C ASN A 168 -5.67 20.58 -3.66
N THR A 169 -5.93 19.60 -4.52
CA THR A 169 -5.49 18.21 -4.37
C THR A 169 -3.98 18.07 -4.27
N THR A 170 -3.16 19.01 -4.77
CA THR A 170 -1.69 18.99 -4.62
C THR A 170 -1.25 19.54 -3.26
N ALA A 171 -1.99 20.47 -2.65
CA ALA A 171 -1.77 20.88 -1.26
C ALA A 171 -2.18 19.78 -0.28
N ILE A 172 -3.29 19.08 -0.58
CA ILE A 172 -3.70 17.85 0.10
C ILE A 172 -2.66 16.74 -0.15
N ALA A 173 -2.16 16.58 -1.39
CA ALA A 173 -1.20 15.57 -1.81
C ALA A 173 0.28 15.97 -1.63
N LYS A 174 0.59 17.09 -0.98
CA LYS A 174 1.91 17.30 -0.37
C LYS A 174 2.14 16.35 0.83
N THR A 175 1.17 15.46 1.08
CA THR A 175 1.33 14.18 1.79
C THR A 175 1.56 12.95 0.88
N VAL A 176 1.98 13.13 -0.39
CA VAL A 176 2.24 12.18 -1.51
C VAL A 176 1.06 12.06 -2.51
N PRO A 177 1.29 12.22 -3.84
CA PRO A 177 0.27 11.97 -4.88
C PRO A 177 -0.26 10.54 -4.83
N ASP A 178 -1.59 10.41 -4.71
CA ASP A 178 -2.29 9.12 -4.81
C ASP A 178 -2.35 8.69 -6.28
N GLY A 179 -1.91 7.46 -6.57
CA GLY A 179 -1.95 6.86 -7.91
C GLY A 179 -3.34 6.87 -8.56
N ARG A 180 -4.41 6.79 -7.75
CA ARG A 180 -5.78 6.91 -8.25
C ARG A 180 -6.04 8.27 -8.90
N HIS A 181 -5.58 9.34 -8.27
CA HIS A 181 -5.75 10.69 -8.79
C HIS A 181 -5.01 10.87 -10.12
N ILE A 182 -3.78 10.34 -10.21
CA ILE A 182 -2.99 10.39 -11.44
C ILE A 182 -3.73 9.73 -12.60
N ILE A 183 -4.31 8.56 -12.36
CA ILE A 183 -5.09 7.82 -13.35
C ILE A 183 -6.38 8.59 -13.73
N ARG A 184 -7.15 9.07 -12.74
CA ARG A 184 -8.41 9.80 -12.99
C ARG A 184 -8.18 11.05 -13.83
N GLU A 185 -7.12 11.78 -13.54
CA GLU A 185 -6.75 13.00 -14.26
C GLU A 185 -6.34 12.70 -15.71
N SER A 186 -5.73 11.53 -15.98
CA SER A 186 -5.45 11.10 -17.36
C SER A 186 -6.72 10.97 -18.20
N PHE A 187 -7.80 10.43 -17.62
CA PHE A 187 -9.09 10.31 -18.29
C PHE A 187 -9.73 11.67 -18.54
N ARG A 188 -9.66 12.58 -17.57
CA ARG A 188 -10.15 13.96 -17.74
C ARG A 188 -9.42 14.68 -18.87
N ARG A 189 -8.09 14.56 -18.95
CA ARG A 189 -7.27 15.18 -20.01
C ARG A 189 -7.54 14.61 -21.41
N ARG A 190 -8.10 13.41 -21.51
CA ARG A 190 -8.58 12.83 -22.78
C ARG A 190 -9.95 13.38 -23.21
N GLY A 191 -10.52 14.33 -22.48
CA GLY A 191 -11.83 14.92 -22.80
C GLY A 191 -13.01 14.03 -22.40
N LEU A 192 -12.80 13.02 -21.55
CA LEU A 192 -13.87 12.13 -21.12
C LEU A 192 -14.85 12.86 -20.18
N PRO A 193 -16.17 12.63 -20.33
CA PRO A 193 -17.17 13.33 -19.52
C PRO A 193 -17.07 12.92 -18.05
N GLY A 194 -17.24 13.90 -17.15
CA GLY A 194 -17.13 13.71 -15.70
C GLY A 194 -17.90 12.49 -15.14
N PRO A 195 -19.17 12.29 -15.52
CA PRO A 195 -19.95 11.12 -15.07
C PRO A 195 -19.38 9.77 -15.51
N ALA A 196 -18.65 9.71 -16.63
CA ALA A 196 -18.05 8.46 -17.11
C ALA A 196 -16.76 8.09 -16.37
N LEU A 197 -16.12 9.03 -15.66
CA LEU A 197 -14.83 8.78 -15.01
C LEU A 197 -14.89 7.64 -13.99
N ASP A 198 -16.00 7.47 -13.28
CA ASP A 198 -16.18 6.37 -12.32
C ASP A 198 -16.26 5.01 -13.02
N ILE A 199 -16.87 4.97 -14.22
CA ILE A 199 -16.95 3.76 -15.05
C ILE A 199 -15.56 3.40 -15.59
N PHE A 200 -14.79 4.39 -16.06
CA PHE A 200 -13.42 4.18 -16.50
C PHE A 200 -12.50 3.75 -15.35
N GLU A 201 -12.68 4.27 -14.15
CA GLU A 201 -11.94 3.81 -12.96
C GLU A 201 -12.28 2.37 -12.59
N ALA A 202 -13.53 1.94 -12.77
CA ALA A 202 -13.98 0.59 -12.50
C ALA A 202 -13.38 -0.45 -13.47
N SER A 203 -12.86 -0.03 -14.63
CA SER A 203 -12.17 -0.92 -15.58
C SER A 203 -10.80 -1.40 -15.07
N ILE A 204 -10.28 -0.77 -14.01
CA ILE A 204 -8.97 -1.09 -13.43
C ILE A 204 -9.18 -1.76 -12.08
N ALA A 205 -8.68 -2.99 -11.92
CA ALA A 205 -8.75 -3.70 -10.65
C ALA A 205 -8.03 -2.93 -9.53
N GLU A 206 -8.54 -3.02 -8.30
CA GLU A 206 -7.96 -2.33 -7.15
C GLU A 206 -6.50 -2.72 -6.90
N SER A 207 -6.17 -4.01 -7.09
CA SER A 207 -4.80 -4.53 -6.99
C SER A 207 -3.87 -3.87 -8.02
N THR A 208 -4.34 -3.69 -9.26
CA THR A 208 -3.60 -2.99 -10.32
C THR A 208 -3.40 -1.51 -9.98
N ARG A 209 -4.43 -0.83 -9.44
CA ARG A 209 -4.29 0.57 -8.98
C ARG A 209 -3.23 0.70 -7.89
N LYS A 210 -3.26 -0.20 -6.89
CA LYS A 210 -2.25 -0.25 -5.81
C LYS A 210 -0.85 -0.50 -6.36
N GLN A 211 -0.71 -1.42 -7.31
CA GLN A 211 0.55 -1.73 -7.97
C GLN A 211 1.09 -0.54 -8.78
N TYR A 212 0.22 0.24 -9.42
CA TYR A 212 0.62 1.37 -10.26
C TYR A 212 0.88 2.66 -9.48
N ALA A 213 0.35 2.80 -8.26
CA ALA A 213 0.49 4.01 -7.46
C ALA A 213 1.96 4.43 -7.28
N GLY A 214 2.81 3.52 -6.78
CA GLY A 214 4.24 3.81 -6.60
C GLY A 214 4.96 4.22 -7.90
N PRO A 215 4.88 3.42 -8.97
CA PRO A 215 5.41 3.77 -10.29
C PRO A 215 4.96 5.13 -10.82
N LEU A 216 3.67 5.44 -10.76
CA LEU A 216 3.11 6.69 -11.26
C LEU A 216 3.59 7.89 -10.44
N THR A 217 3.64 7.75 -9.11
CA THR A 217 4.19 8.80 -8.25
C THR A 217 5.67 9.05 -8.56
N GLN A 218 6.48 8.02 -8.80
CA GLN A 218 7.88 8.19 -9.16
C GLN A 218 8.04 8.83 -10.54
N TRP A 219 7.30 8.34 -11.54
CA TRP A 219 7.29 8.90 -12.89
C TRP A 219 6.96 10.40 -12.86
N TRP A 220 5.83 10.76 -12.25
CA TRP A 220 5.42 12.15 -12.20
C TRP A 220 6.32 12.99 -11.30
N TRP A 221 6.38 12.67 -10.01
CA TRP A 221 6.94 13.57 -9.01
C TRP A 221 8.46 13.60 -9.00
N VAL A 222 9.11 12.47 -9.31
CA VAL A 222 10.57 12.36 -9.22
C VAL A 222 11.22 12.65 -10.58
N PHE A 223 10.57 12.29 -11.69
CA PHE A 223 11.18 12.42 -13.01
C PHE A 223 10.57 13.57 -13.84
N CYS A 224 9.26 13.58 -14.06
CA CYS A 224 8.63 14.58 -14.91
C CYS A 224 8.75 16.01 -14.36
N VAL A 225 8.57 16.19 -13.05
CA VAL A 225 8.71 17.51 -12.41
C VAL A 225 10.13 18.05 -12.54
N ASP A 226 11.14 17.19 -12.35
CA ASP A 226 12.56 17.57 -12.42
C ASP A 226 12.98 17.96 -13.85
N GLN A 227 12.42 17.28 -14.85
CA GLN A 227 12.79 17.45 -16.25
C GLN A 227 11.83 18.39 -17.01
N GLY A 228 10.79 18.93 -16.37
CA GLY A 228 9.78 19.78 -17.01
C GLY A 228 8.91 19.07 -18.05
N ILE A 229 8.67 17.77 -17.88
CA ILE A 229 7.93 16.92 -18.83
C ILE A 229 6.45 16.84 -18.43
N ASP A 230 5.53 16.83 -19.39
CA ASP A 230 4.14 16.48 -19.11
C ASP A 230 4.00 14.96 -18.89
N PRO A 231 3.63 14.49 -17.69
CA PRO A 231 3.52 13.05 -17.39
C PRO A 231 2.44 12.32 -18.21
N TYR A 232 1.51 13.03 -18.84
CA TYR A 232 0.41 12.49 -19.65
C TYR A 232 0.69 12.46 -21.15
N GLN A 233 1.70 13.19 -21.61
CA GLN A 233 2.14 13.22 -23.00
C GLN A 233 3.65 13.06 -23.15
N PRO A 234 4.25 11.98 -22.62
CA PRO A 234 5.68 11.81 -22.74
C PRO A 234 6.11 11.36 -24.13
N ARG A 235 7.29 11.82 -24.52
CA ARG A 235 8.02 11.31 -25.69
C ARG A 235 8.64 9.95 -25.35
N GLU A 236 8.85 9.13 -26.37
CA GLU A 236 9.43 7.79 -26.19
C GLU A 236 10.81 7.82 -25.50
N GLU A 237 11.64 8.81 -25.86
CA GLU A 237 12.99 9.01 -25.33
C GLU A 237 12.96 9.28 -23.81
N GLU A 238 11.95 10.01 -23.34
CA GLU A 238 11.78 10.37 -21.94
C GLU A 238 11.39 9.16 -21.09
N VAL A 239 10.52 8.31 -21.64
CA VAL A 239 10.12 7.05 -21.01
C VAL A 239 11.32 6.10 -20.92
N ILE A 240 12.09 5.97 -22.01
CA ILE A 240 13.31 5.17 -22.03
C ILE A 240 14.32 5.70 -21.01
N LYS A 241 14.57 7.02 -20.97
CA LYS A 241 15.48 7.64 -19.99
C LYS A 241 15.08 7.32 -18.54
N PHE A 242 13.79 7.38 -18.22
CA PHE A 242 13.31 7.02 -16.89
C PHE A 242 13.46 5.52 -16.58
N LEU A 243 13.12 4.65 -17.53
CA LEU A 243 13.27 3.20 -17.37
C LEU A 243 14.74 2.79 -17.24
N THR A 244 15.65 3.45 -17.96
CA THR A 244 17.10 3.26 -17.83
C THR A 244 17.56 3.61 -16.43
N LYS A 245 17.18 4.79 -15.90
CA LYS A 245 17.47 5.17 -14.52
C LYS A 245 16.98 4.12 -13.53
N LYS A 246 15.74 3.62 -13.70
CA LYS A 246 15.20 2.58 -12.82
C LYS A 246 15.94 1.24 -12.95
N PHE A 247 16.43 0.91 -14.14
CA PHE A 247 17.23 -0.30 -14.35
C PHE A 247 18.60 -0.20 -13.66
N GLU A 248 19.24 0.97 -13.74
CA GLU A 248 20.48 1.34 -13.04
C GLU A 248 20.29 1.33 -11.51
N ASP A 249 19.15 1.82 -11.01
CA ASP A 249 18.72 1.72 -9.60
C ASP A 249 18.48 0.25 -9.14
N GLY A 250 18.66 -0.74 -10.03
CA GLY A 250 18.53 -2.17 -9.70
C GLY A 250 17.14 -2.76 -9.89
N ALA A 251 16.20 -2.07 -10.55
CA ALA A 251 14.86 -2.61 -10.78
C ALA A 251 14.88 -3.89 -11.63
N ALA A 252 14.15 -4.92 -11.19
CA ALA A 252 13.97 -6.15 -11.95
C ALA A 252 13.05 -5.92 -13.17
N TYR A 253 13.13 -6.82 -14.16
CA TYR A 253 12.31 -6.79 -15.38
C TYR A 253 10.81 -6.61 -15.07
N GLY A 254 10.28 -7.38 -14.12
CA GLY A 254 8.85 -7.30 -13.73
C GLY A 254 8.46 -5.92 -13.19
N SER A 255 9.32 -5.31 -12.38
CA SER A 255 9.11 -3.96 -11.85
C SER A 255 9.13 -2.90 -12.96
N LEU A 256 10.11 -2.99 -13.87
CA LEU A 256 10.19 -2.12 -15.04
C LEU A 256 8.95 -2.27 -15.93
N ASN A 257 8.48 -3.50 -16.16
CA ASN A 257 7.30 -3.75 -16.97
C ASN A 257 6.03 -3.20 -16.30
N SER A 258 5.96 -3.25 -14.97
CA SER A 258 4.89 -2.60 -14.21
C SER A 258 4.92 -1.08 -14.37
N ILE A 259 6.11 -0.47 -14.33
CA ILE A 259 6.29 0.97 -14.59
C ILE A 259 5.84 1.32 -16.01
N ARG A 260 6.33 0.60 -17.02
CA ARG A 260 5.94 0.78 -18.43
C ARG A 260 4.43 0.72 -18.59
N SER A 261 3.79 -0.29 -18.00
CA SER A 261 2.33 -0.48 -18.10
C SER A 261 1.56 0.64 -17.42
N ALA A 262 2.03 1.13 -16.28
CA ALA A 262 1.44 2.25 -15.57
C ALA A 262 1.53 3.55 -16.38
N ILE A 263 2.70 3.88 -16.94
CA ILE A 263 2.88 5.06 -17.81
C ILE A 263 2.02 4.91 -19.08
N SER A 264 1.97 3.71 -19.68
CA SER A 264 1.13 3.44 -20.85
C SER A 264 -0.37 3.61 -20.56
N LEU A 265 -0.82 3.38 -19.33
CA LEU A 265 -2.22 3.56 -18.94
C LEU A 265 -2.61 5.05 -18.94
N ILE A 266 -1.73 5.92 -18.44
CA ILE A 266 -2.03 7.35 -18.27
C ILE A 266 -1.66 8.21 -19.47
N SER A 267 -0.78 7.70 -20.34
CA SER A 267 -0.34 8.43 -21.53
C SER A 267 -1.38 8.37 -22.65
N GLY A 268 -1.45 9.43 -23.46
CA GLY A 268 -2.25 9.41 -24.70
C GLY A 268 -1.61 8.59 -25.84
N SER A 269 -0.34 8.20 -25.71
CA SER A 269 0.45 7.52 -26.73
C SER A 269 0.49 6.00 -26.52
N SER A 270 0.66 5.24 -27.59
CA SER A 270 0.75 3.77 -27.58
C SER A 270 2.14 3.27 -27.10
N ILE A 271 2.61 3.76 -25.94
CA ILE A 271 3.90 3.40 -25.32
C ILE A 271 4.06 1.88 -25.25
N GLY A 272 2.99 1.17 -24.92
CA GLY A 272 3.00 -0.29 -24.82
C GLY A 272 3.31 -1.01 -26.14
N GLN A 273 3.08 -0.38 -27.29
CA GLN A 273 3.25 -0.92 -28.64
C GLN A 273 4.50 -0.37 -29.35
N ASN A 274 5.27 0.50 -28.68
CA ASN A 274 6.45 1.12 -29.27
C ASN A 274 7.60 0.11 -29.47
N ARG A 275 8.20 0.11 -30.68
CA ARG A 275 9.28 -0.81 -31.08
C ARG A 275 10.56 -0.60 -30.28
N ASN A 276 10.93 0.65 -30.00
CA ASN A 276 12.13 0.99 -29.23
C ASN A 276 11.99 0.55 -27.77
N ILE A 277 10.81 0.74 -27.18
CA ILE A 277 10.51 0.24 -25.82
C ILE A 277 10.53 -1.28 -25.78
N SER A 278 9.99 -1.95 -26.80
CA SER A 278 10.05 -3.41 -26.90
C SER A 278 11.49 -3.92 -27.01
N ARG A 279 12.33 -3.26 -27.81
CA ARG A 279 13.77 -3.54 -27.89
C ARG A 279 14.49 -3.28 -26.57
N PHE A 280 14.17 -2.20 -25.87
CA PHE A 280 14.72 -1.90 -24.55
C PHE A 280 14.45 -3.05 -23.57
N PHE A 281 13.21 -3.55 -23.48
CA PHE A 281 12.89 -4.67 -22.61
C PHE A 281 13.59 -5.97 -23.01
N LYS A 282 13.80 -6.22 -24.32
CA LYS A 282 14.65 -7.33 -24.77
C LYS A 282 16.09 -7.17 -24.26
N GLY A 283 16.65 -5.96 -24.32
CA GLY A 283 17.96 -5.63 -23.75
C GLY A 283 18.03 -5.85 -22.24
N VAL A 284 17.04 -5.35 -21.49
CA VAL A 284 16.92 -5.55 -20.03
C VAL A 284 16.94 -7.04 -19.69
N PHE A 285 16.20 -7.87 -20.43
CA PHE A 285 16.19 -9.31 -20.22
C PHE A 285 17.56 -9.95 -20.49
N MET A 286 18.25 -9.57 -21.56
CA MET A 286 19.57 -10.11 -21.89
C MET A 286 20.64 -9.70 -20.86
N LEU A 287 20.59 -8.46 -20.37
CA LEU A 287 21.54 -7.94 -19.37
C LEU A 287 21.25 -8.46 -17.96
N ARG A 288 19.98 -8.67 -17.61
CA ARG A 288 19.53 -9.14 -16.31
C ARG A 288 18.42 -10.18 -16.47
N PRO A 289 18.75 -11.43 -16.83
CA PRO A 289 17.77 -12.49 -17.03
C PRO A 289 16.96 -12.73 -15.77
N THR A 290 15.63 -12.79 -15.90
CA THR A 290 14.77 -13.20 -14.79
C THR A 290 14.91 -14.69 -14.58
N LYS A 291 15.47 -15.10 -13.45
CA LYS A 291 15.48 -16.51 -13.06
C LYS A 291 14.04 -16.98 -12.78
N PRO A 292 13.63 -18.17 -13.26
CA PRO A 292 12.36 -18.74 -12.85
C PRO A 292 12.33 -18.89 -11.33
N LYS A 293 11.13 -18.75 -10.73
CA LYS A 293 10.97 -18.86 -9.27
C LYS A 293 11.32 -20.27 -8.76
N TYR A 294 11.14 -21.28 -9.61
CA TYR A 294 11.42 -22.69 -9.32
C TYR A 294 12.18 -23.28 -10.51
N ASP A 295 13.25 -24.04 -10.24
CA ASP A 295 14.02 -24.80 -11.25
C ASP A 295 13.41 -26.18 -11.53
N ARG A 296 12.71 -26.74 -10.54
CA ARG A 296 12.02 -28.03 -10.60
C ARG A 296 10.68 -27.95 -9.87
N ILE A 297 9.77 -28.85 -10.22
CA ILE A 297 8.54 -29.08 -9.44
C ILE A 297 8.95 -29.88 -8.18
N TRP A 298 8.38 -29.54 -7.04
CA TRP A 298 8.60 -30.28 -5.79
C TRP A 298 7.79 -31.59 -5.78
N ASP A 299 8.25 -32.59 -5.02
CA ASP A 299 7.56 -33.88 -4.92
C ASP A 299 6.29 -33.75 -4.06
N VAL A 300 5.12 -33.82 -4.72
CA VAL A 300 3.80 -33.69 -4.09
C VAL A 300 3.53 -34.81 -3.08
N SER A 301 4.18 -35.97 -3.26
CA SER A 301 4.04 -37.12 -2.37
C SER A 301 4.41 -36.79 -0.92
N VAL A 302 5.40 -35.92 -0.73
CA VAL A 302 5.81 -35.45 0.60
C VAL A 302 4.69 -34.68 1.30
N ALA A 303 3.94 -33.85 0.55
CA ALA A 303 2.79 -33.14 1.12
C ALA A 303 1.65 -34.10 1.45
N PHE A 304 1.37 -35.08 0.58
CA PHE A 304 0.33 -36.07 0.85
C PHE A 304 0.64 -36.91 2.08
N GLN A 305 1.87 -37.42 2.21
CA GLN A 305 2.31 -38.16 3.40
C GLN A 305 2.13 -37.33 4.67
N LYS A 306 2.51 -36.04 4.64
CA LYS A 306 2.33 -35.16 5.79
C LYS A 306 0.86 -34.90 6.14
N ILE A 307 0.00 -34.74 5.13
CA ILE A 307 -1.45 -34.58 5.35
C ILE A 307 -2.04 -35.87 5.95
N GLU A 308 -1.59 -37.05 5.52
CA GLU A 308 -2.09 -38.32 6.04
C GLU A 308 -1.77 -38.54 7.53
N GLU A 309 -0.65 -37.97 8.02
CA GLU A 309 -0.31 -37.96 9.46
C GLU A 309 -1.30 -37.12 10.30
N TRP A 310 -1.98 -36.15 9.68
CA TRP A 310 -2.96 -35.29 10.35
C TRP A 310 -4.35 -35.94 10.39
N PHE A 311 -4.42 -37.20 10.78
CA PHE A 311 -5.65 -37.96 10.95
C PHE A 311 -5.62 -38.64 12.33
N PRO A 312 -6.73 -38.68 13.09
CA PRO A 312 -8.10 -38.32 12.71
C PRO A 312 -8.43 -36.83 12.82
N LEU A 313 -9.43 -36.37 12.05
CA LEU A 313 -9.76 -34.94 11.90
C LEU A 313 -10.26 -34.27 13.18
N ASN A 314 -10.94 -35.03 14.05
CA ASN A 314 -11.52 -34.56 15.31
C ASN A 314 -10.47 -34.19 16.37
N GLU A 315 -9.23 -34.67 16.23
CA GLU A 315 -8.14 -34.40 17.16
C GLU A 315 -7.27 -33.21 16.73
N LEU A 316 -7.49 -32.65 15.54
CA LEU A 316 -6.68 -31.56 15.01
C LEU A 316 -7.03 -30.21 15.64
N ALA A 317 -5.97 -29.45 15.96
CA ALA A 317 -6.08 -28.02 16.23
C ALA A 317 -6.56 -27.27 14.97
N LEU A 318 -7.28 -26.16 15.19
CA LEU A 318 -7.97 -25.41 14.13
C LEU A 318 -7.00 -24.86 13.06
N ASP A 319 -5.79 -24.47 13.46
CA ASP A 319 -4.73 -24.02 12.56
C ASP A 319 -4.26 -25.15 11.64
N CYS A 320 -3.92 -26.31 12.20
CA CYS A 320 -3.54 -27.50 11.44
C CYS A 320 -4.68 -27.95 10.50
N LEU A 321 -5.94 -27.94 10.97
CA LEU A 321 -7.09 -28.31 10.15
C LEU A 321 -7.31 -27.30 9.00
N GLY A 322 -7.10 -26.01 9.25
CA GLY A 322 -7.16 -24.96 8.24
C GLY A 322 -6.07 -25.11 7.18
N GLU A 323 -4.82 -25.32 7.59
CA GLU A 323 -3.68 -25.55 6.69
C GLU A 323 -3.88 -26.79 5.82
N ARG A 324 -4.34 -27.88 6.45
CA ARG A 324 -4.73 -29.13 5.77
C ARG A 324 -5.77 -28.88 4.69
N LEU A 325 -6.85 -28.17 5.02
CA LEU A 325 -7.93 -27.87 4.08
C LEU A 325 -7.45 -27.00 2.91
N VAL A 326 -6.65 -25.96 3.19
CA VAL A 326 -6.07 -25.08 2.15
C VAL A 326 -5.20 -25.91 1.19
N LEU A 327 -4.33 -26.77 1.72
CA LEU A 327 -3.41 -27.56 0.92
C LEU A 327 -4.16 -28.58 0.05
N LEU A 328 -5.12 -29.30 0.62
CA LEU A 328 -5.96 -30.25 -0.12
C LEU A 328 -6.80 -29.55 -1.21
N LEU A 329 -7.40 -28.39 -0.92
CA LEU A 329 -8.12 -27.60 -1.93
C LEU A 329 -7.19 -27.09 -3.03
N ALA A 330 -6.00 -26.60 -2.68
CA ALA A 330 -5.04 -26.10 -3.67
C ALA A 330 -4.54 -27.22 -4.59
N LEU A 331 -4.24 -28.40 -4.05
CA LEU A 331 -3.78 -29.56 -4.81
C LEU A 331 -4.91 -30.20 -5.63
N GLY A 332 -6.10 -30.37 -5.04
CA GLY A 332 -7.21 -31.06 -5.69
C GLY A 332 -7.96 -30.22 -6.71
N THR A 333 -8.01 -28.89 -6.54
CA THR A 333 -8.74 -28.00 -7.46
C THR A 333 -7.83 -27.19 -8.41
N ALA A 334 -6.52 -27.16 -8.14
CA ALA A 334 -5.53 -26.36 -8.87
C ALA A 334 -5.88 -24.85 -8.99
N HIS A 335 -6.73 -24.33 -8.10
CA HIS A 335 -7.10 -22.91 -8.11
C HIS A 335 -6.13 -22.03 -7.33
N ARG A 336 -6.16 -20.73 -7.65
CA ARG A 336 -5.32 -19.72 -6.98
C ARG A 336 -5.83 -19.45 -5.57
N ALA A 337 -4.94 -19.03 -4.68
CA ALA A 337 -5.31 -18.56 -3.33
C ALA A 337 -6.41 -17.49 -3.33
N GLN A 338 -6.49 -16.64 -4.37
CA GLN A 338 -7.61 -15.68 -4.52
C GLN A 338 -8.97 -16.38 -4.65
N THR A 339 -9.05 -17.45 -5.44
CA THR A 339 -10.30 -18.21 -5.61
C THR A 339 -10.69 -18.89 -4.29
N LEU A 340 -9.72 -19.51 -3.61
CA LEU A 340 -9.94 -20.15 -2.31
C LEU A 340 -10.40 -19.16 -1.24
N ALA A 341 -9.85 -17.92 -1.26
CA ALA A 341 -10.26 -16.85 -0.35
C ALA A 341 -11.69 -16.36 -0.56
N LEU A 342 -12.28 -16.60 -1.74
CA LEU A 342 -13.63 -16.14 -2.11
C LEU A 342 -14.69 -17.22 -1.90
N ILE A 343 -14.31 -18.40 -1.40
CA ILE A 343 -15.26 -19.45 -1.05
C ILE A 343 -16.15 -18.94 0.10
N LYS A 344 -17.46 -18.97 -0.12
CA LYS A 344 -18.51 -18.58 0.84
C LYS A 344 -19.34 -19.78 1.22
N LEU A 345 -19.73 -19.87 2.48
CA LEU A 345 -20.59 -20.94 2.98
C LEU A 345 -21.98 -20.88 2.34
N SER A 346 -22.53 -19.66 2.16
CA SER A 346 -23.80 -19.42 1.48
C SER A 346 -23.89 -19.95 0.05
N ASN A 347 -22.74 -20.11 -0.62
CA ASN A 347 -22.65 -20.59 -2.00
C ASN A 347 -22.28 -22.09 -2.09
N MET A 348 -22.25 -22.81 -0.96
CA MET A 348 -22.01 -24.25 -0.94
C MET A 348 -23.32 -25.02 -0.99
N LYS A 349 -23.41 -25.94 -1.94
CA LYS A 349 -24.46 -26.96 -1.96
C LYS A 349 -23.85 -28.28 -1.50
N HIS A 350 -24.41 -28.82 -0.45
CA HIS A 350 -24.02 -30.11 0.12
C HIS A 350 -25.01 -31.19 -0.34
N ASN A 351 -24.49 -32.34 -0.77
CA ASN A 351 -25.29 -33.50 -1.15
C ASN A 351 -24.60 -34.80 -0.67
N VAL A 352 -25.19 -35.94 -1.01
CA VAL A 352 -24.65 -37.27 -0.62
C VAL A 352 -23.31 -37.59 -1.29
N GLU A 353 -23.00 -36.98 -2.42
CA GLU A 353 -21.76 -37.19 -3.18
C GLU A 353 -20.62 -36.26 -2.72
N GLY A 354 -20.93 -35.14 -2.08
CA GLY A 354 -19.95 -34.17 -1.57
C GLY A 354 -20.46 -32.73 -1.63
N TYR A 355 -19.60 -31.82 -2.11
CA TYR A 355 -19.89 -30.39 -2.19
C TYR A 355 -19.77 -29.84 -3.61
N GLU A 356 -20.71 -28.97 -3.97
CA GLU A 356 -20.61 -28.05 -5.09
C GLU A 356 -20.47 -26.62 -4.56
N VAL A 357 -19.39 -25.93 -4.93
CA VAL A 357 -19.08 -24.59 -4.42
C VAL A 357 -19.01 -23.59 -5.57
N GLU A 358 -19.95 -22.65 -5.60
CA GLU A 358 -20.00 -21.60 -6.61
C GLU A 358 -19.15 -20.38 -6.22
N ILE A 359 -18.22 -19.99 -7.08
CA ILE A 359 -17.42 -18.78 -6.90
C ILE A 359 -18.10 -17.62 -7.63
N SER A 360 -19.12 -17.03 -7.01
CA SER A 360 -19.91 -15.93 -7.60
C SER A 360 -19.10 -14.65 -7.85
N ASP A 361 -18.03 -14.44 -7.10
CA ASP A 361 -17.24 -13.22 -7.11
C ASP A 361 -16.30 -13.15 -8.33
N ARG A 362 -16.07 -11.94 -8.85
CA ARG A 362 -15.17 -11.73 -9.99
C ARG A 362 -13.72 -12.01 -9.61
N ILE A 363 -13.11 -12.95 -10.31
CA ILE A 363 -11.68 -13.29 -10.21
C ILE A 363 -10.91 -12.78 -11.43
N LYS A 364 -9.58 -12.87 -11.37
CA LYS A 364 -8.68 -12.38 -12.44
C LYS A 364 -8.98 -12.98 -13.83
N THR A 365 -9.58 -14.16 -13.90
CA THR A 365 -9.94 -14.85 -15.16
C THR A 365 -11.40 -14.64 -15.56
N SER A 366 -12.20 -13.95 -14.76
CA SER A 366 -13.58 -13.62 -15.10
C SER A 366 -13.61 -12.66 -16.28
N ARG A 367 -14.49 -12.93 -17.25
CA ARG A 367 -14.71 -12.09 -18.43
C ARG A 367 -16.21 -12.01 -18.74
N PRO A 368 -16.69 -10.94 -19.40
CA PRO A 368 -18.09 -10.83 -19.79
C PRO A 368 -18.58 -12.08 -20.54
N GLY A 369 -19.74 -12.61 -20.14
CA GLY A 369 -20.35 -13.80 -20.75
C GLY A 369 -19.71 -15.15 -20.42
N ALA A 370 -18.63 -15.20 -19.64
CA ALA A 370 -18.05 -16.47 -19.19
C ALA A 370 -18.66 -16.95 -17.87
N TYR A 371 -18.83 -18.27 -17.76
CA TYR A 371 -19.19 -18.92 -16.50
C TYR A 371 -18.11 -18.69 -15.44
N GLN A 372 -18.55 -18.50 -14.19
CA GLN A 372 -17.65 -18.50 -13.05
C GLN A 372 -17.27 -19.93 -12.66
N PRO A 373 -16.17 -20.13 -11.91
CA PRO A 373 -15.77 -21.46 -11.45
C PRO A 373 -16.81 -22.10 -10.53
N LEU A 374 -17.05 -23.39 -10.76
CA LEU A 374 -17.76 -24.30 -9.86
C LEU A 374 -16.77 -25.34 -9.37
N LEU A 375 -16.55 -25.42 -8.05
CA LEU A 375 -15.70 -26.45 -7.46
C LEU A 375 -16.58 -27.66 -7.12
N ILE A 376 -16.23 -28.82 -7.65
CA ILE A 376 -16.87 -30.09 -7.31
C ILE A 376 -15.90 -30.85 -6.40
N LEU A 377 -16.30 -31.07 -5.16
CA LEU A 377 -15.50 -31.67 -4.10
C LEU A 377 -16.21 -32.95 -3.61
N PRO A 378 -16.03 -34.08 -4.30
CA PRO A 378 -16.66 -35.32 -3.91
C PRO A 378 -16.05 -35.89 -2.63
N TYR A 379 -16.81 -36.73 -1.93
CA TYR A 379 -16.26 -37.57 -0.87
C TYR A 379 -15.30 -38.60 -1.46
N PHE A 380 -14.06 -38.61 -0.95
CA PHE A 380 -13.04 -39.53 -1.41
C PHE A 380 -13.00 -40.77 -0.52
N SER A 381 -13.76 -41.79 -0.93
CA SER A 381 -13.94 -43.04 -0.18
C SER A 381 -12.70 -43.93 -0.15
N GLU A 382 -11.87 -43.89 -1.18
CA GLU A 382 -10.72 -44.76 -1.38
C GLU A 382 -9.57 -44.40 -0.45
N ASN A 383 -9.42 -43.10 -0.15
CA ASN A 383 -8.51 -42.62 0.88
C ASN A 383 -9.14 -41.48 1.70
N PRO A 384 -9.86 -41.81 2.78
CA PRO A 384 -10.48 -40.82 3.66
C PRO A 384 -9.49 -39.83 4.27
N LYS A 385 -8.20 -40.22 4.40
CA LYS A 385 -7.13 -39.36 4.93
C LYS A 385 -6.76 -38.22 3.98
N LEU A 386 -7.18 -38.25 2.72
CA LEU A 386 -6.96 -37.17 1.75
C LEU A 386 -8.27 -36.52 1.27
N CYS A 387 -9.40 -36.87 1.89
CA CYS A 387 -10.70 -36.37 1.48
C CYS A 387 -10.87 -34.86 1.77
N ILE A 388 -11.05 -34.07 0.72
CA ILE A 388 -11.33 -32.63 0.83
C ILE A 388 -12.69 -32.40 1.50
N ALA A 389 -13.74 -33.09 1.05
CA ALA A 389 -15.10 -32.92 1.57
C ALA A 389 -15.19 -33.23 3.08
N SER A 390 -14.60 -34.32 3.54
CA SER A 390 -14.57 -34.66 4.98
C SER A 390 -13.74 -33.66 5.80
N THR A 391 -12.64 -33.16 5.25
CA THR A 391 -11.84 -32.09 5.90
C THR A 391 -12.63 -30.78 5.97
N LEU A 392 -13.42 -30.48 4.93
CA LEU A 392 -14.30 -29.32 4.88
C LEU A 392 -15.41 -29.42 5.93
N ASP A 393 -16.06 -30.58 6.06
CA ASP A 393 -17.06 -30.86 7.11
C ASP A 393 -16.50 -30.56 8.51
N ALA A 394 -15.35 -31.16 8.82
CA ALA A 394 -14.69 -30.99 10.11
C ALA A 394 -14.34 -29.52 10.38
N TYR A 395 -13.85 -28.80 9.36
CA TYR A 395 -13.48 -27.40 9.49
C TYR A 395 -14.71 -26.51 9.71
N ILE A 396 -15.79 -26.70 8.95
CA ILE A 396 -17.04 -25.96 9.12
C ILE A 396 -17.62 -26.20 10.52
N GLN A 397 -17.63 -27.44 10.98
CA GLN A 397 -18.11 -27.81 12.31
C GLN A 397 -17.28 -27.11 13.41
N GLN A 398 -15.94 -27.22 13.36
CA GLN A 398 -15.06 -26.65 14.38
C GLN A 398 -15.09 -25.11 14.39
N THR A 399 -15.36 -24.47 13.25
CA THR A 399 -15.40 -23.00 13.14
C THR A 399 -16.78 -22.39 13.38
N SER A 400 -17.86 -23.17 13.38
CA SER A 400 -19.26 -22.71 13.51
C SER A 400 -19.46 -21.66 14.61
N HIS A 401 -18.98 -21.95 15.83
CA HIS A 401 -19.10 -21.07 17.00
C HIS A 401 -18.18 -19.83 16.97
N LEU A 402 -17.22 -19.77 16.05
CA LEU A 402 -16.23 -18.68 15.93
C LEU A 402 -16.59 -17.65 14.86
N ARG A 403 -17.54 -17.96 13.98
CA ARG A 403 -17.80 -17.21 12.74
C ARG A 403 -18.55 -15.90 12.96
N GLY A 404 -19.49 -15.85 13.90
CA GLY A 404 -20.44 -14.71 13.97
C GLY A 404 -21.10 -14.49 12.60
N ASP A 405 -20.95 -13.30 12.03
CA ASP A 405 -21.52 -12.92 10.72
C ASP A 405 -20.60 -13.22 9.51
N ILE A 406 -19.50 -13.97 9.71
CA ILE A 406 -18.52 -14.23 8.64
C ILE A 406 -18.97 -15.37 7.73
N ASP A 407 -19.36 -15.03 6.51
CA ASP A 407 -19.79 -15.99 5.46
C ASP A 407 -18.63 -16.67 4.71
N HIS A 408 -17.42 -16.08 4.73
CA HIS A 408 -16.27 -16.66 4.03
C HIS A 408 -15.79 -17.93 4.74
N LEU A 409 -15.42 -18.96 3.98
CA LEU A 409 -14.99 -20.25 4.52
C LEU A 409 -13.81 -20.09 5.47
N PHE A 410 -12.71 -19.48 5.03
CA PHE A 410 -11.48 -19.41 5.82
C PHE A 410 -11.46 -18.25 6.81
N LEU A 411 -11.12 -18.57 8.06
CA LEU A 411 -10.90 -17.61 9.14
C LEU A 411 -9.40 -17.41 9.43
N THR A 412 -9.04 -16.26 10.01
CA THR A 412 -7.70 -16.04 10.57
C THR A 412 -7.45 -16.94 11.77
N THR A 413 -6.25 -17.47 11.95
CA THR A 413 -5.93 -18.44 13.02
C THR A 413 -5.86 -17.84 14.43
N LYS A 414 -5.84 -16.51 14.59
CA LYS A 414 -5.74 -15.81 15.88
C LYS A 414 -6.92 -14.88 16.11
N ARG A 415 -7.31 -14.73 17.38
CA ARG A 415 -8.33 -13.76 17.81
C ARG A 415 -7.86 -12.31 17.56
N PRO A 416 -8.78 -11.38 17.21
CA PRO A 416 -10.17 -11.63 16.84
C PRO A 416 -10.26 -12.36 15.48
N PHE A 417 -11.12 -13.37 15.39
CA PHE A 417 -11.35 -14.14 14.17
C PHE A 417 -11.95 -13.23 13.09
N ARG A 418 -11.35 -13.21 11.89
CA ARG A 418 -11.79 -12.44 10.73
C ARG A 418 -11.66 -13.29 9.47
N THR A 419 -12.25 -12.85 8.37
CA THR A 419 -12.03 -13.44 7.04
C THR A 419 -10.54 -13.51 6.70
N ALA A 420 -10.05 -14.69 6.32
CA ALA A 420 -8.69 -14.87 5.84
C ALA A 420 -8.53 -14.24 4.44
N SER A 421 -7.46 -13.47 4.25
CA SER A 421 -7.17 -12.88 2.95
C SER A 421 -6.48 -13.88 2.02
N ALA A 422 -6.50 -13.62 0.71
CA ALA A 422 -5.71 -14.40 -0.26
C ALA A 422 -4.21 -14.41 0.07
N ALA A 423 -3.69 -13.35 0.70
CA ALA A 423 -2.29 -13.30 1.16
C ALA A 423 -2.04 -14.13 2.43
N THR A 424 -3.08 -14.39 3.22
CA THR A 424 -3.02 -15.29 4.37
C THR A 424 -3.04 -16.74 3.91
N ILE A 425 -3.92 -17.08 2.96
CA ILE A 425 -4.03 -18.43 2.38
C ILE A 425 -2.79 -18.80 1.56
N GLY A 426 -2.15 -17.83 0.91
CA GLY A 426 -0.96 -18.07 0.11
C GLY A 426 0.36 -18.10 0.90
N ARG A 427 0.33 -17.88 2.22
CA ARG A 427 1.48 -18.08 3.12
C ARG A 427 1.39 -19.46 3.71
#